data_AF-A0A9W9EHF1-F1
#
_entry.id   AF-A0A9W9EHF1-F1
#
_cell.length_a   1.000
_cell.length_b   1.000
_cell.length_c   1.000
_cell.angle_alpha   90.00
_cell.angle_beta   90.00
_cell.angle_gamma   90.00
#
_symmetry.space_group_name_H-M   'P 1'
#
loop_
_entity.id
_entity.type
_entity.pdbx_description
1 polymer ?
#
loop_
_entity_poly.entity_id
_entity_poly.type
_entity_poly.pdbx_seq_one_letter_code
_entity_poly.pdbx_strand_id
1 'polypeptide(L)'
;MFRPENLEIDSDAYQNTAIEARDFHLRLFEITAVAIHTIAAHLFLHTNQPPYNRPPCPRLEHIVGLVGEGYTIPTYLFHQDYIDHDQYPMDVADMVGYWAEYWVFGGVVLFDRGESETEFRDVYFHTSADF
;
A
#
# COMPACT_ATOMS: atom_id res chain seq x y z
N MET A 1 -12.86 -3.97 13.79
CA MET A 1 -12.61 -5.42 13.63
C MET A 1 -12.18 -5.65 12.19
N PHE A 2 -10.97 -6.18 11.96
CA PHE A 2 -10.51 -6.57 10.62
C PHE A 2 -11.49 -7.58 10.04
N ARG A 3 -12.03 -7.28 8.85
CA ARG A 3 -12.94 -8.16 8.13
C ARG A 3 -12.25 -8.59 6.84
N PRO A 4 -11.89 -9.88 6.70
CA PRO A 4 -11.24 -10.36 5.48
C PRO A 4 -12.14 -10.21 4.25
N GLU A 5 -13.46 -10.07 4.42
CA GLU A 5 -14.39 -9.77 3.31
C GLU A 5 -14.23 -8.38 2.67
N ASN A 6 -13.43 -7.48 3.26
CA ASN A 6 -13.13 -6.17 2.67
C ASN A 6 -11.92 -6.19 1.73
N LEU A 7 -11.22 -7.32 1.65
CA LEU A 7 -10.14 -7.50 0.70
C LEU A 7 -10.76 -7.72 -0.69
N GLU A 8 -10.53 -6.81 -1.64
CA GLU A 8 -10.83 -7.04 -3.06
C GLU A 8 -9.83 -8.06 -3.62
N ILE A 9 -9.98 -9.30 -3.17
CA ILE A 9 -9.16 -10.45 -3.57
C ILE A 9 -10.05 -11.38 -4.37
N ASP A 10 -9.64 -11.67 -5.60
CA ASP A 10 -10.21 -12.76 -6.37
C ASP A 10 -9.66 -14.11 -5.87
N SER A 11 -10.19 -14.55 -4.72
CA SER A 11 -9.77 -15.80 -4.08
C SER A 11 -10.07 -17.01 -4.97
N ASP A 12 -11.12 -16.94 -5.78
CA ASP A 12 -11.49 -18.01 -6.69
C ASP A 12 -10.46 -18.13 -7.82
N ALA A 13 -9.98 -17.00 -8.37
CA ALA A 13 -8.89 -17.02 -9.34
C ALA A 13 -7.64 -17.69 -8.78
N TYR A 14 -7.25 -17.39 -7.53
CA TYR A 14 -6.11 -18.08 -6.88
C TYR A 14 -6.33 -19.59 -6.73
N GLN A 15 -7.46 -20.02 -6.16
CA GLN A 15 -7.75 -21.43 -5.89
C GLN A 15 -7.84 -22.28 -7.17
N ASN A 16 -8.19 -21.66 -8.30
CA ASN A 16 -8.30 -22.31 -9.60
C ASN A 16 -6.96 -22.40 -10.36
N THR A 17 -5.87 -21.82 -9.85
CA THR A 17 -4.56 -21.95 -10.48
C THR A 17 -3.88 -23.26 -10.11
N ALA A 18 -3.13 -23.83 -11.05
CA ALA A 18 -2.29 -24.98 -10.76
C ALA A 18 -1.12 -24.55 -9.86
N ILE A 19 -0.87 -25.32 -8.80
CA ILE A 19 0.28 -25.11 -7.91
C ILE A 19 1.57 -25.08 -8.75
N GLU A 20 2.50 -24.19 -8.40
CA GLU A 20 3.75 -23.89 -9.13
C GLU A 20 3.60 -23.17 -10.49
N ALA A 21 2.38 -22.94 -10.99
CA ALA A 21 2.21 -22.10 -12.17
C ALA A 21 2.63 -20.65 -11.90
N ARG A 22 3.03 -19.93 -12.95
CA ARG A 22 3.33 -18.48 -12.83
C ARG A 22 2.12 -17.73 -12.25
N ASP A 23 0.93 -18.04 -12.73
CA ASP A 23 -0.32 -17.40 -12.31
C ASP A 23 -0.61 -17.66 -10.83
N PHE A 24 -0.28 -18.85 -10.32
CA PHE A 24 -0.40 -19.16 -8.88
C PHE A 24 0.47 -18.23 -8.03
N HIS A 25 1.75 -18.05 -8.41
CA HIS A 25 2.66 -17.17 -7.67
C HIS A 25 2.22 -15.72 -7.74
N LEU A 26 1.79 -15.27 -8.92
CA LEU A 26 1.27 -13.94 -9.12
C LEU A 26 0.05 -13.65 -8.23
N ARG A 27 -0.94 -14.55 -8.20
CA ARG A 27 -2.10 -14.44 -7.32
C ARG A 27 -1.73 -14.53 -5.83
N LEU A 28 -0.72 -15.33 -5.48
CA LEU A 28 -0.21 -15.37 -4.10
C LEU A 28 0.40 -14.02 -3.69
N PHE A 29 1.16 -13.38 -4.58
CA PHE A 29 1.68 -12.03 -4.34
C PHE A 29 0.57 -11.00 -4.18
N GLU A 30 -0.47 -11.06 -5.03
CA GLU A 30 -1.67 -10.22 -4.92
C GLU A 30 -2.29 -10.32 -3.53
N ILE A 31 -2.65 -11.54 -3.14
CA ILE A 31 -3.31 -11.83 -1.86
C ILE A 31 -2.46 -11.33 -0.70
N THR A 32 -1.16 -11.57 -0.76
CA THR A 32 -0.23 -11.21 0.32
C THR A 32 -0.06 -9.71 0.43
N ALA A 33 0.11 -9.00 -0.70
CA ALA A 33 0.27 -7.54 -0.72
C ALA A 33 -0.98 -6.84 -0.20
N VAL A 34 -2.15 -7.18 -0.76
CA VAL A 34 -3.44 -6.60 -0.32
C VAL A 34 -3.68 -6.90 1.15
N ALA A 35 -3.41 -8.12 1.62
CA ALA A 35 -3.55 -8.46 3.04
C ALA A 35 -2.65 -7.61 3.95
N ILE A 36 -1.37 -7.44 3.61
CA ILE A 36 -0.44 -6.61 4.39
C ILE A 36 -0.90 -5.16 4.43
N HIS A 37 -1.23 -4.60 3.26
CA HIS A 37 -1.70 -3.23 3.12
C HIS A 37 -2.95 -2.98 3.98
N THR A 38 -3.97 -3.83 3.82
CA THR A 38 -5.23 -3.70 4.55
C THR A 38 -5.07 -3.90 6.05
N ILE A 39 -4.24 -4.86 6.50
CA ILE A 39 -3.97 -5.05 7.94
C ILE A 39 -3.29 -3.80 8.52
N ALA A 40 -2.28 -3.27 7.83
CA ALA A 40 -1.55 -2.09 8.29
C ALA A 40 -2.46 -0.85 8.36
N ALA A 41 -3.23 -0.58 7.31
CA ALA A 41 -4.18 0.53 7.25
C ALA A 41 -5.25 0.41 8.35
N HIS A 42 -5.87 -0.77 8.51
CA HIS A 42 -6.86 -0.96 9.57
C HIS A 42 -6.26 -0.87 10.97
N LEU A 43 -5.09 -1.46 11.22
CA LEU A 43 -4.43 -1.37 12.51
C LEU A 43 -4.14 0.09 12.86
N PHE A 44 -3.66 0.88 11.89
CA PHE A 44 -3.43 2.31 12.05
C PHE A 44 -4.71 3.05 12.46
N LEU A 45 -5.82 2.85 11.72
CA LEU A 45 -7.12 3.47 12.03
C LEU A 45 -7.68 3.09 13.40
N HIS A 46 -7.38 1.88 13.90
CA HIS A 46 -7.85 1.43 15.21
C HIS A 46 -6.97 1.93 16.37
N THR A 47 -5.70 2.27 16.10
CA THR A 47 -4.71 2.61 17.15
C THR A 47 -4.32 4.08 17.17
N ASN A 48 -4.67 4.84 16.13
CA ASN A 48 -4.36 6.25 15.99
C ASN A 48 -5.64 7.06 15.78
N GLN A 49 -5.59 8.35 16.11
CA GLN A 49 -6.65 9.32 15.86
C GLN A 49 -6.03 10.59 15.29
N PRO A 50 -6.73 11.32 14.40
CA PRO A 50 -6.28 12.64 13.97
C PRO A 50 -6.16 13.62 15.15
N PRO A 51 -5.21 14.57 15.13
CA PRO A 51 -4.16 14.72 14.11
C PRO A 51 -3.09 13.63 14.26
N TYR A 52 -2.65 13.07 13.15
CA TYR A 52 -1.68 11.97 13.16
C TYR A 52 -0.27 12.49 13.50
N ASN A 53 0.46 11.70 14.31
CA ASN A 53 1.84 12.04 14.65
C ASN A 53 2.73 11.92 13.41
N ARG A 54 3.39 13.02 13.05
CA ARG A 54 4.41 13.00 12.00
C ARG A 54 5.71 12.42 12.58
N PRO A 55 6.27 11.36 11.97
CA PRO A 55 7.57 10.87 12.40
C PRO A 55 8.64 11.95 12.17
N PRO A 56 9.59 12.16 13.10
CA PRO A 56 10.68 13.09 12.88
C PRO A 56 11.59 12.54 11.79
N CYS A 57 11.47 13.08 10.57
CA CYS A 57 12.31 12.69 9.44
C CYS A 57 13.31 13.80 9.11
N PRO A 58 14.63 13.59 9.37
CA PRO A 58 15.67 14.59 9.13
C PRO A 58 15.77 15.05 7.66
N ARG A 59 15.36 14.19 6.71
CA ARG A 59 15.37 14.50 5.27
C ARG A 59 14.16 15.35 4.84
N LEU A 60 13.06 15.30 5.58
CA LEU A 60 11.86 16.09 5.27
C LEU A 60 11.97 17.55 5.72
N GLU A 61 12.93 17.93 6.57
CA GLU A 61 13.14 19.33 7.01
C GLU A 61 13.35 20.29 5.82
N HIS A 62 13.95 19.80 4.72
CA HIS A 62 14.15 20.56 3.49
C HIS A 62 12.91 20.60 2.57
N ILE A 63 11.94 19.70 2.76
CA ILE A 63 10.72 19.55 1.94
C ILE A 63 9.51 20.22 2.61
N VAL A 64 9.63 20.70 3.86
CA VAL A 64 8.56 21.37 4.62
C VAL A 64 7.95 22.57 3.87
N GLY A 65 8.67 23.17 2.89
CA GLY A 65 8.13 24.22 2.04
C GLY A 65 7.20 23.77 0.89
N LEU A 66 7.17 22.48 0.54
CA LEU A 66 6.34 21.92 -0.55
C LEU A 66 5.03 21.32 -0.05
N VAL A 67 5.01 20.90 1.22
CA VAL A 67 3.85 20.27 1.86
C VAL A 67 3.19 21.34 2.70
N GLY A 68 2.10 21.95 2.20
CA GLY A 68 1.45 23.10 2.80
C GLY A 68 1.13 22.94 4.30
N GLU A 69 0.95 24.06 5.00
CA GLU A 69 0.54 24.05 6.41
C GLU A 69 -0.79 23.30 6.57
N GLY A 70 -0.75 22.07 7.08
CA GLY A 70 -1.95 21.24 7.31
C GLY A 70 -1.78 19.73 7.06
N TYR A 71 -0.74 19.31 6.33
CA TYR A 71 -0.55 17.90 5.99
C TYR A 71 0.27 17.16 7.06
N THR A 72 -0.38 16.31 7.85
CA THR A 72 0.28 15.39 8.78
C THR A 72 0.42 14.01 8.14
N ILE A 73 1.59 13.73 7.58
CA ILE A 73 1.91 12.41 7.04
C ILE A 73 2.30 11.48 8.20
N PRO A 74 1.59 10.36 8.41
CA PRO A 74 1.74 9.53 9.61
C PRO A 74 2.92 8.56 9.55
N THR A 75 3.55 8.39 8.39
CA THR A 75 4.61 7.40 8.16
C THR A 75 5.86 8.07 7.62
N TYR A 76 6.96 7.32 7.66
CA TYR A 76 8.18 7.70 6.94
C TYR A 76 8.04 7.50 5.42
N LEU A 77 6.93 6.93 4.93
CA LEU A 77 6.67 6.84 3.50
C LEU A 77 6.38 8.24 2.96
N PHE A 78 7.42 8.88 2.43
CA PHE A 78 7.32 10.15 1.74
C PHE A 78 7.81 9.98 0.31
N HIS A 79 6.87 9.76 -0.60
CA HIS A 79 7.15 9.69 -2.03
C HIS A 79 6.02 10.42 -2.76
N GLN A 80 6.34 11.24 -3.76
CA GLN A 80 5.36 12.10 -4.44
C GLN A 80 4.20 11.32 -5.06
N ASP A 81 4.45 10.09 -5.49
CA ASP A 81 3.40 9.21 -6.03
C ASP A 81 2.38 8.72 -4.98
N TYR A 82 2.68 8.87 -3.68
CA TYR A 82 1.87 8.33 -2.57
C TYR A 82 1.41 9.37 -1.54
N ILE A 83 1.66 10.67 -1.75
CA ILE A 83 1.28 11.74 -0.78
C ILE A 83 -0.16 12.25 -0.93
N ASP A 84 -0.75 12.11 -2.11
CA ASP A 84 -2.11 12.54 -2.44
C ASP A 84 -3.11 11.50 -1.93
N HIS A 85 -3.16 11.36 -0.60
CA HIS A 85 -3.89 10.33 0.11
C HIS A 85 -5.42 10.49 0.04
N ASP A 86 -5.89 11.69 -0.26
CA ASP A 86 -7.30 12.03 -0.43
C ASP A 86 -7.95 11.32 -1.63
N GLN A 87 -7.13 10.83 -2.58
CA GLN A 87 -7.61 10.00 -3.68
C GLN A 87 -7.85 8.54 -3.27
N TYR A 88 -7.35 8.10 -2.11
CA TYR A 88 -7.43 6.70 -1.69
C TYR A 88 -8.66 6.41 -0.83
N PRO A 89 -9.27 5.21 -0.93
CA PRO A 89 -10.49 4.87 -0.21
C PRO A 89 -10.39 4.95 1.33
N MET A 90 -9.21 4.66 1.90
CA MET A 90 -8.93 4.73 3.34
C MET A 90 -8.05 5.94 3.71
N ASP A 91 -7.96 6.93 2.82
CA ASP A 91 -7.32 8.22 3.06
C ASP A 91 -5.86 8.03 3.55
N VAL A 92 -5.46 8.74 4.62
CA VAL A 92 -4.13 8.66 5.24
C VAL A 92 -3.71 7.21 5.59
N ALA A 93 -4.66 6.30 5.86
CA ALA A 93 -4.34 4.93 6.23
C ALA A 93 -3.76 4.11 5.07
N ASP A 94 -4.12 4.43 3.82
CA ASP A 94 -3.54 3.76 2.65
C ASP A 94 -2.05 4.10 2.49
N MET A 95 -1.60 5.29 2.90
CA MET A 95 -0.17 5.61 2.98
C MET A 95 0.58 4.69 3.96
N VAL A 96 -0.08 4.26 5.03
CA VAL A 96 0.50 3.31 5.99
C VAL A 96 0.58 1.91 5.40
N GLY A 97 -0.43 1.54 4.60
CA GLY A 97 -0.43 0.30 3.83
C GLY A 97 0.75 0.22 2.86
N TYR A 98 0.95 1.24 2.03
CA TYR A 98 2.09 1.30 1.11
C TYR A 98 3.44 1.34 1.82
N TRP A 99 3.52 2.00 2.98
CA TRP A 99 4.73 1.96 3.81
C TRP A 99 5.02 0.54 4.27
N ALA A 100 4.00 -0.20 4.72
CA ALA A 100 4.15 -1.59 5.13
C ALA A 100 4.54 -2.51 3.96
N GLU A 101 3.95 -2.34 2.79
CA GLU A 101 4.35 -3.05 1.58
C GLU A 101 5.83 -2.83 1.27
N TYR A 102 6.29 -1.58 1.27
CA TYR A 102 7.68 -1.26 1.01
C TYR A 102 8.63 -1.98 1.97
N TRP A 103 8.31 -2.00 3.27
CA TRP A 103 9.16 -2.68 4.25
C TRP A 103 9.16 -4.20 4.13
N VAL A 104 8.04 -4.80 3.75
CA VAL A 104 7.93 -6.26 3.63
C VAL A 104 8.50 -6.77 2.31
N PHE A 105 8.26 -6.06 1.21
CA PHE A 105 8.61 -6.51 -0.14
C PHE A 105 9.82 -5.81 -0.75
N GLY A 106 10.34 -4.76 -0.10
CA GLY A 106 11.42 -3.94 -0.64
C GLY A 106 10.97 -2.91 -1.69
N GLY A 107 9.67 -2.68 -1.80
CA GLY A 107 9.04 -1.74 -2.73
C GLY A 107 7.52 -1.75 -2.58
N VAL A 108 6.84 -0.70 -3.04
CA VAL A 108 5.37 -0.71 -3.14
C VAL A 108 4.96 -1.64 -4.27
N VAL A 109 3.97 -2.50 -4.05
CA VAL A 109 3.63 -3.56 -5.00
C VAL A 109 2.64 -3.03 -6.04
N LEU A 110 2.99 -3.16 -7.32
CA LEU A 110 2.17 -2.74 -8.45
C LEU A 110 1.82 -3.95 -9.30
N PHE A 111 0.56 -4.08 -9.68
CA PHE A 111 0.07 -5.19 -10.50
C PHE A 111 -0.29 -4.70 -11.90
N ASP A 112 0.23 -5.38 -12.93
CA ASP A 112 -0.21 -5.14 -14.31
C ASP A 112 -1.52 -5.90 -14.55
N ARG A 113 -2.62 -5.15 -14.56
CA ARG A 113 -3.97 -5.68 -14.77
C ARG A 113 -4.42 -5.66 -16.24
N GLY A 114 -3.53 -5.33 -17.17
CA GLY A 114 -3.85 -5.17 -18.58
C GLY A 114 -4.90 -4.07 -18.83
N GLU A 115 -5.39 -3.97 -20.06
CA GLU A 115 -6.36 -2.92 -20.43
C GLU A 115 -7.75 -3.14 -19.83
N SER A 116 -8.08 -4.38 -19.45
CA SER A 116 -9.38 -4.73 -18.89
C SER A 116 -9.46 -4.62 -17.37
N GLU A 117 -8.37 -4.20 -16.70
CA GLU A 117 -8.24 -4.11 -15.23
C GLU A 117 -8.56 -5.41 -14.47
N THR A 118 -8.66 -6.51 -15.20
CA THR A 118 -9.06 -7.84 -14.72
C THR A 118 -8.05 -8.91 -15.11
N GLU A 119 -7.10 -8.57 -15.97
CA GLU A 119 -5.95 -9.43 -16.22
C GLU A 119 -5.00 -9.38 -15.02
N PHE A 120 -4.06 -10.32 -15.00
CA PHE A 120 -3.04 -10.34 -13.96
C PHE A 120 -1.73 -10.77 -14.58
N ARG A 121 -1.15 -9.84 -15.35
CA ARG A 121 -0.05 -10.11 -16.28
C ARG A 121 1.28 -10.18 -15.57
N ASP A 122 1.56 -9.28 -14.64
CA ASP A 122 2.85 -9.20 -13.96
C ASP A 122 2.77 -8.44 -12.64
N VAL A 123 3.85 -8.50 -11.86
CA VAL A 123 4.04 -7.74 -10.63
C VAL A 123 5.34 -6.95 -10.67
N TYR A 124 5.28 -5.69 -10.26
CA TYR A 124 6.41 -4.79 -10.18
C TYR A 124 6.54 -4.23 -8.77
N PHE A 125 7.77 -3.91 -8.38
CA PHE A 125 8.06 -3.27 -7.10
C PHE A 125 8.57 -1.87 -7.36
N HIS A 126 7.85 -0.86 -6.88
CA HIS A 126 8.32 0.52 -6.90
C HIS A 126 9.31 0.73 -5.76
N THR A 127 10.59 0.59 -6.08
CA THR A 127 11.68 0.59 -5.08
C THR A 127 12.26 1.98 -4.81
N SER A 128 11.92 3.00 -5.61
CA SER A 128 12.50 4.35 -5.46
C SER A 128 11.83 5.17 -4.37
N ALA A 129 11.44 4.53 -3.27
CA ALA A 129 10.99 5.26 -2.10
C ALA A 129 12.23 5.73 -1.32
N ASP A 130 12.90 6.76 -1.85
CA ASP A 130 14.00 7.44 -1.18
C ASP A 130 13.46 8.16 0.08
N PHE A 131 13.29 7.42 1.19
CA PHE A 131 12.92 7.96 2.50
C PHE A 131 14.06 8.69 3.20
#